data_AF-A0A8J2PGI0-F1
#
_entry.id   AF-A0A8J2PGI0-F1
#
_cell.length_a   1.000
_cell.length_b   1.000
_cell.length_c   1.000
_cell.angle_alpha   90.00
_cell.angle_beta   90.00
_cell.angle_gamma   90.00
#
_symmetry.space_group_name_H-M   'P 1'
#
loop_
_entity.id
_entity.type
_entity.pdbx_description
1 polymer ?
#
loop_
_entity_poly.entity_id
_entity_poly.type
_entity_poly.pdbx_seq_one_letter_code
_entity_poly.pdbx_strand_id
1 'polypeptide(L)'
;MKFILIFAFFAAAQAIPWIPECRDDPWWKREHEIIIQNAIRLGPNITTVFYGDSITEGWGGAGREVFDREYAPLGTANHAIGGDRTEHLLCRIPDEV
;
A
#
# COMPACT_ATOMS: atom_id res chain seq x y z
N MET A 1 -9.19 15.30 -48.33
CA MET A 1 -8.66 15.86 -47.06
C MET A 1 -7.94 14.74 -46.32
N LYS A 2 -6.64 14.91 -46.04
CA LYS A 2 -5.79 13.89 -45.38
C LYS A 2 -5.69 14.28 -43.90
N PHE A 3 -6.32 13.52 -43.01
CA PHE A 3 -6.19 13.68 -41.57
C PHE A 3 -4.97 12.89 -41.10
N ILE A 4 -3.93 13.58 -40.64
CA ILE A 4 -2.78 12.97 -39.98
C ILE A 4 -3.13 12.90 -38.49
N LEU A 5 -3.39 11.69 -37.99
CA LEU A 5 -3.51 11.40 -36.57
C LEU A 5 -2.10 11.35 -35.98
N ILE A 6 -1.73 12.36 -35.19
CA ILE A 6 -0.50 12.33 -34.39
C ILE A 6 -0.84 11.61 -33.07
N PHE A 7 -0.41 10.36 -32.94
CA PHE A 7 -0.34 9.68 -31.66
C PHE A 7 0.94 10.13 -30.95
N ALA A 8 0.83 11.03 -29.98
CA ALA A 8 1.94 11.34 -29.09
C ALA A 8 2.13 10.15 -28.12
N PHE A 9 3.14 9.32 -28.39
CA PHE A 9 3.64 8.36 -27.41
C PHE A 9 4.39 9.15 -26.33
N PHE A 10 3.71 9.48 -25.23
CA PHE A 10 4.41 9.77 -23.99
C PHE A 10 4.95 8.45 -23.45
N ALA A 11 6.24 8.21 -23.62
CA ALA A 11 6.94 7.23 -22.82
C ALA A 11 6.94 7.76 -21.38
N ALA A 12 5.91 7.44 -20.60
CA ALA A 12 6.02 7.54 -19.15
C ALA A 12 7.20 6.66 -18.76
N ALA A 13 8.23 7.25 -18.15
CA ALA A 13 9.27 6.47 -17.51
C ALA A 13 8.57 5.51 -16.55
N GLN A 14 8.56 4.22 -16.88
CA GLN A 14 7.93 3.24 -16.01
C GLN A 14 8.78 3.14 -14.75
N ALA A 15 8.14 3.26 -13.59
CA ALA A 15 8.78 3.01 -12.32
C ALA A 15 9.46 1.62 -12.35
N ILE A 16 10.64 1.52 -11.75
CA ILE A 16 11.36 0.25 -11.65
C ILE A 16 10.84 -0.45 -10.38
N PRO A 17 10.16 -1.61 -10.48
CA PRO A 17 9.40 -2.15 -9.35
C PRO A 17 10.20 -2.41 -8.07
N TRP A 18 11.51 -2.63 -8.18
CA TRP A 18 12.41 -2.90 -7.05
C TRP A 18 13.18 -1.67 -6.55
N ILE A 19 12.96 -0.49 -7.12
CA ILE A 19 13.50 0.77 -6.61
C ILE A 19 12.38 1.42 -5.80
N PRO A 20 12.57 1.70 -4.50
CA PRO A 20 11.56 2.38 -3.69
C PRO A 20 11.16 3.72 -4.30
N GLU A 21 9.86 3.96 -4.43
CA GLU A 21 9.29 5.23 -4.87
C GLU A 21 8.10 5.56 -3.99
N CYS A 22 8.13 6.69 -3.29
CA CYS A 22 7.02 7.11 -2.45
C CYS A 22 6.02 7.92 -3.27
N ARG A 23 4.73 7.77 -2.97
CA ARG A 23 3.68 8.57 -3.60
C ARG A 23 3.61 9.95 -2.99
N ASP A 24 3.35 10.95 -3.84
CA ASP A 24 3.16 12.33 -3.39
C ASP A 24 1.69 12.68 -3.08
N ASP A 25 0.75 11.76 -3.36
CA ASP A 25 -0.68 12.01 -3.17
C ASP A 25 -1.02 12.30 -1.70
N PRO A 26 -1.75 13.40 -1.40
CA PRO A 26 -2.11 13.74 -0.02
C PRO A 26 -2.91 12.67 0.71
N TRP A 27 -3.82 11.98 0.00
CA TRP A 27 -4.62 10.91 0.60
C TRP A 27 -3.73 9.72 0.98
N TRP A 28 -2.75 9.37 0.15
CA TRP A 28 -1.86 8.24 0.41
C TRP A 28 -0.96 8.52 1.60
N LYS A 29 -0.39 9.74 1.67
CA LYS A 29 0.44 10.16 2.82
C LYS A 29 -0.35 10.10 4.12
N ARG A 30 -1.62 10.52 4.09
CA ARG A 30 -2.52 10.42 5.24
C ARG A 30 -2.76 8.98 5.66
N GLU A 31 -3.05 8.07 4.73
CA GLU A 31 -3.26 6.65 5.05
C GLU A 31 -1.98 6.00 5.59
N HIS A 32 -0.83 6.31 4.99
CA HIS A 32 0.46 5.84 5.50
C HIS A 32 0.75 6.33 6.92
N GLU A 33 0.45 7.59 7.22
CA GLU A 33 0.61 8.14 8.57
C GLU A 33 -0.35 7.49 9.58
N ILE A 34 -1.61 7.24 9.22
CA ILE A 34 -2.56 6.50 10.06
C ILE A 34 -2.03 5.10 10.38
N ILE A 35 -1.44 4.42 9.39
CA ILE A 35 -0.81 3.11 9.58
C ILE A 35 0.36 3.20 10.56
N ILE A 36 1.25 4.19 10.42
CA ILE A 36 2.37 4.40 11.35
C ILE A 36 1.86 4.64 12.77
N GLN A 37 0.87 5.53 12.95
CA GLN A 37 0.31 5.82 14.27
C GLN A 37 -0.34 4.59 14.89
N ASN A 38 -1.04 3.77 14.10
CA ASN A 38 -1.58 2.49 14.57
C ASN A 38 -0.50 1.49 14.95
N ALA A 39 0.57 1.41 14.16
CA ALA A 39 1.71 0.54 14.45
C ALA A 39 2.40 0.93 15.77
N ILE A 40 2.63 2.22 15.99
CA ILE A 40 3.19 2.75 17.26
C ILE A 40 2.26 2.45 18.43
N ARG A 41 0.96 2.70 18.26
CA ARG A 41 -0.05 2.49 19.31
C ARG A 41 -0.19 1.03 19.71
N LEU A 42 -0.21 0.12 18.72
CA LEU A 42 -0.36 -1.32 18.97
C LEU A 42 0.96 -1.95 19.43
N GLY A 43 2.09 -1.44 18.93
CA GLY A 43 3.44 -1.81 19.33
C GLY A 43 3.65 -3.33 19.34
N PRO A 44 4.08 -3.91 20.47
CA PRO A 44 4.40 -5.34 20.57
C PRO A 44 3.18 -6.27 20.42
N ASN A 45 1.95 -5.73 20.39
CA ASN A 45 0.74 -6.52 20.13
C ASN A 45 0.61 -6.89 18.64
N ILE A 46 1.34 -6.23 17.74
CA ILE A 46 1.42 -6.64 16.34
C ILE A 46 2.44 -7.78 16.23
N THR A 47 1.96 -8.98 15.95
CA THR A 47 2.82 -10.16 15.70
C THR A 47 2.93 -10.46 14.21
N THR A 48 1.96 -10.00 13.41
CA THR A 48 1.84 -10.28 11.98
C THR A 48 1.37 -9.02 11.27
N VAL A 49 1.95 -8.75 10.09
CA VAL A 49 1.55 -7.61 9.26
C VAL A 49 1.04 -8.14 7.93
N PHE A 50 -0.19 -7.76 7.58
CA PHE A 50 -0.70 -7.87 6.21
C PHE A 50 -0.29 -6.61 5.48
N TYR A 51 0.51 -6.77 4.43
CA TYR A 51 1.15 -5.67 3.73
C TYR A 51 0.94 -5.84 2.23
N GLY A 52 0.39 -4.83 1.56
CA GLY A 52 0.08 -4.94 0.14
C GLY A 52 -0.80 -3.81 -0.39
N ASP A 53 -1.48 -4.12 -1.48
CA ASP A 53 -2.33 -3.21 -2.24
C ASP A 53 -3.82 -3.37 -1.87
N SER A 54 -4.71 -2.93 -2.77
CA SER A 54 -6.17 -3.02 -2.66
C SER A 54 -6.71 -4.42 -2.33
N ILE A 55 -6.05 -5.50 -2.77
CA ILE A 55 -6.49 -6.87 -2.47
C ILE A 55 -6.29 -7.14 -0.98
N THR A 56 -5.15 -6.73 -0.43
CA THR A 56 -4.85 -6.88 1.00
C THR A 56 -5.67 -5.89 1.83
N GLU A 57 -5.85 -4.65 1.38
CA GLU A 57 -6.70 -3.65 2.01
C GLU A 57 -8.15 -4.17 2.16
N GLY A 58 -8.62 -4.96 1.19
CA GLY A 58 -9.93 -5.61 1.21
C GLY A 58 -10.23 -6.47 2.45
N TRP A 59 -9.21 -6.93 3.20
CA TRP A 59 -9.41 -7.61 4.49
C TRP A 59 -9.99 -6.70 5.57
N GLY A 60 -9.85 -5.37 5.44
CA GLY A 60 -10.54 -4.40 6.31
C GLY A 60 -12.01 -4.16 5.94
N GLY A 61 -12.41 -4.56 4.73
CA GLY A 61 -13.76 -4.38 4.18
C GLY A 61 -14.47 -5.71 3.95
N ALA A 62 -14.53 -6.17 2.71
CA ALA A 62 -15.27 -7.39 2.34
C ALA A 62 -14.77 -8.66 3.06
N GLY A 63 -13.47 -8.73 3.38
CA GLY A 63 -12.87 -9.85 4.12
C GLY A 63 -12.97 -9.74 5.64
N ARG A 64 -13.63 -8.70 6.18
CA ARG A 64 -13.52 -8.33 7.59
C ARG A 64 -13.97 -9.42 8.56
N GLU A 65 -15.08 -10.10 8.27
CA GLU A 65 -15.59 -11.16 9.14
C GLU A 65 -14.58 -12.31 9.31
N VAL A 66 -13.93 -12.71 8.22
CA VAL A 66 -12.89 -13.74 8.25
C VAL A 66 -11.64 -13.21 8.94
N PHE A 67 -11.26 -11.96 8.67
CA PHE A 67 -10.10 -11.34 9.31
C PHE A 67 -10.24 -11.30 10.83
N ASP A 68 -11.40 -10.84 11.34
CA ASP A 68 -11.66 -10.73 12.77
C ASP A 68 -11.70 -12.11 13.45
N ARG A 69 -12.16 -13.15 12.74
CA ARG A 69 -12.23 -14.51 13.27
C ARG A 69 -10.88 -15.23 13.27
N GLU A 70 -10.10 -15.11 12.19
CA GLU A 70 -8.93 -15.97 11.95
C GLU A 70 -7.59 -15.26 12.18
N TYR A 71 -7.49 -13.96 11.87
CA TYR A 71 -6.21 -13.24 11.83
C TYR A 71 -6.07 -12.23 12.97
N ALA A 72 -7.12 -11.49 13.30
CA ALA A 72 -7.09 -10.53 14.40
C ALA A 72 -6.65 -11.16 15.74
N PRO A 73 -7.09 -12.39 16.13
CA PRO A 73 -6.65 -13.01 17.38
C PRO A 73 -5.16 -13.36 17.42
N LEU A 74 -4.51 -13.44 16.26
CA LEU A 74 -3.08 -13.67 16.17
C LEU A 74 -2.29 -12.39 16.49
N GLY A 75 -2.92 -11.22 16.53
CA GLY A 75 -2.23 -9.93 16.56
C GLY A 75 -1.88 -9.43 15.16
N THR A 76 -2.68 -9.76 14.14
CA THR A 76 -2.46 -9.29 12.78
C THR A 76 -2.93 -7.86 12.58
N ALA A 77 -2.09 -7.01 11.99
CA ALA A 77 -2.43 -5.65 11.56
C ALA A 77 -2.45 -5.56 10.02
N ASN A 78 -3.51 -4.97 9.45
CA ASN A 78 -3.60 -4.71 8.02
C ASN A 78 -3.05 -3.32 7.69
N HIS A 79 -1.87 -3.28 7.08
CA HIS A 79 -1.10 -2.09 6.68
C HIS A 79 -1.05 -1.91 5.16
N ALA A 80 -2.09 -2.38 4.47
CA ALA A 80 -2.23 -2.22 3.04
C ALA A 80 -2.85 -0.88 2.65
N ILE A 81 -2.48 -0.38 1.48
CA ILE A 81 -3.03 0.86 0.90
C ILE A 81 -3.41 0.56 -0.55
N GLY A 82 -4.66 0.84 -0.92
CA GLY A 82 -5.13 0.68 -2.30
C GLY A 82 -4.25 1.41 -3.31
N GLY A 83 -3.91 0.73 -4.41
CA GLY A 83 -3.08 1.33 -5.48
C GLY A 83 -1.56 1.30 -5.23
N ASP A 84 -1.11 0.72 -4.12
CA ASP A 84 0.30 0.41 -3.94
C ASP A 84 0.80 -0.55 -5.04
N ARG A 85 2.00 -0.26 -5.53
CA ARG A 85 2.80 -1.13 -6.39
C ARG A 85 4.05 -1.52 -5.60
N THR A 86 4.85 -2.43 -6.12
CA THR A 86 6.04 -2.94 -5.43
C THR A 86 6.95 -1.82 -4.92
N GLU A 87 7.19 -0.79 -5.73
CA GLU A 87 8.02 0.36 -5.35
C GLU A 87 7.43 1.20 -4.20
N HIS A 88 6.10 1.31 -4.12
CA HIS A 88 5.42 2.03 -3.03
C HIS A 88 5.49 1.22 -1.74
N LEU A 89 5.32 -0.11 -1.83
CA LEU A 89 5.49 -1.03 -0.70
C LEU A 89 6.90 -0.93 -0.13
N LEU A 90 7.91 -0.92 -1.00
CA LEU A 90 9.31 -0.79 -0.60
C LEU A 90 9.58 0.58 0.04
N CYS A 91 9.03 1.67 -0.49
CA CYS A 91 9.27 3.01 0.07
C CYS A 91 8.68 3.22 1.47
N ARG A 92 7.66 2.44 1.83
CA ARG A 92 7.02 2.49 3.16
C ARG A 92 7.76 1.65 4.21
N ILE A 93 8.75 0.85 3.83
CA ILE A 93 9.61 0.10 4.77
C ILE A 93 10.77 1.04 5.17
N PRO A 94 10.97 1.31 6.46
CA PRO A 94 12.09 2.13 6.90
C PRO A 94 13.43 1.44 6.61
N ASP A 95 14.45 2.22 6.25
CA ASP A 95 15.80 1.72 5.90
C ASP A 95 16.57 1.13 7.10
N GLU A 96 16.08 1.30 8.33
CA GLU A 96 16.77 0.91 9.57
C GLU A 96 15.79 0.23 10.55
N VAL A 97 16.29 -0.83 11.22
CA VAL A 97 15.64 -1.54 12.34
C VAL A 97 16.36 -1.21 13.63
#